data_AF-A0AAJ3TR55-F1
#
_entry.id   AF-A0AAJ3TR55-F1
#
_cell.length_a   1.000
_cell.length_b   1.000
_cell.length_c   1.000
_cell.angle_alpha   90.00
_cell.angle_beta   90.00
_cell.angle_gamma   90.00
#
_symmetry.space_group_name_H-M   'P 1'
#
loop_
_entity.id
_entity.type
_entity.pdbx_description
1 polymer ?
#
loop_
_entity_poly.entity_id
_entity_poly.type
_entity_poly.pdbx_seq_one_letter_code
_entity_poly.pdbx_strand_id
1 'polypeptide(L)'
;MIQPIKHNAINWVDGMKVSQMHLNEQDNFIIDSIRDSNSLQINNFNYGLLPMAGQFSEKTVFEIYSTATNDAQLVIKNCNAITLAGYRIEIKDFNMNIRSLAKNLSATEDSIDGDYYILISVNPFNKVPFGEIDPEEIPPRHPYSMPNYNIEMVDVAALNNNLAGGNYIVLGKVNFRANFAQIDSSFIPPSTSLQSHQRLVDYYQSYVRSVSNLQQYAFKIIQKSSHKDQNTALANNVRALCTKLINALADNYFSFKNLVPEQPPIYLIDVFSKTALHLYNATQMIPNAELEEMLNYSLEWSEIAPHTFLGQITTVSEINYDHYNCGEYLRNIQSLLNCLETVFGKLSELDYIGQRKENIIVTEQEIKSNTDPKTGWSVLD
;
A
#
# COMPACT_ATOMS: atom_id res chain seq x y z
N MET A 1 3.27 19.67 5.96
CA MET A 1 3.80 20.58 7.02
C MET A 1 3.80 21.98 6.44
N ILE A 2 2.98 22.89 6.97
CA ILE A 2 2.85 24.25 6.43
C ILE A 2 4.13 25.01 6.75
N GLN A 3 4.77 25.55 5.71
CA GLN A 3 5.97 26.38 5.85
C GLN A 3 5.57 27.85 5.85
N PRO A 4 6.24 28.70 6.63
CA PRO A 4 5.99 30.13 6.56
C PRO A 4 6.30 30.67 5.16
N ILE A 5 5.59 31.72 4.78
CA ILE A 5 5.89 32.53 3.61
C ILE A 5 7.27 33.19 3.81
N LYS A 6 8.15 33.04 2.81
CA LYS A 6 9.51 33.57 2.79
C LYS A 6 9.67 34.73 1.82
N HIS A 7 8.85 34.79 0.77
CA HIS A 7 8.86 35.87 -0.21
C HIS A 7 7.64 36.75 0.01
N ASN A 8 7.84 38.06 0.22
CA ASN A 8 6.77 39.01 0.57
C ASN A 8 6.37 39.87 -0.64
N ALA A 9 5.13 40.35 -0.62
CA ALA A 9 4.63 41.27 -1.65
C ALA A 9 5.44 42.57 -1.68
N ILE A 10 5.63 43.11 -2.88
CA ILE A 10 6.27 44.41 -3.06
C ILE A 10 5.28 45.52 -2.72
N ASN A 11 5.72 46.45 -1.89
CA ASN A 11 4.98 47.66 -1.59
C ASN A 11 5.18 48.69 -2.71
N TRP A 12 4.30 48.67 -3.71
CA TRP A 12 4.35 49.61 -4.84
C TRP A 12 3.89 51.01 -4.43
N VAL A 13 4.67 52.04 -4.79
CA VAL A 13 4.36 53.45 -4.54
C VAL A 13 4.52 54.24 -5.84
N ASP A 14 3.69 55.26 -6.05
CA ASP A 14 3.76 56.10 -7.24
C ASP A 14 5.13 56.79 -7.39
N GLY A 15 5.61 56.89 -8.63
CA GLY A 15 6.95 57.42 -8.96
C GLY A 15 8.11 56.45 -8.69
N MET A 16 7.87 55.22 -8.23
CA MET A 16 8.91 54.20 -8.03
C MET A 16 9.51 53.71 -9.36
N LYS A 17 10.83 53.60 -9.44
CA LYS A 17 11.53 53.04 -10.61
C LYS A 17 11.45 51.52 -10.60
N VAL A 18 10.88 50.93 -11.65
CA VAL A 18 10.77 49.47 -11.82
C VAL A 18 12.10 48.91 -12.31
N SER A 19 12.49 47.75 -11.79
CA SER A 19 13.71 47.03 -12.17
C SER A 19 13.41 45.54 -12.29
N GLN A 20 14.32 44.78 -12.89
CA GLN A 20 14.23 43.31 -12.95
C GLN A 20 14.11 42.69 -11.56
N MET A 21 14.78 43.26 -10.55
CA MET A 21 14.72 42.77 -9.16
C MET A 21 13.28 42.83 -8.63
N HIS A 22 12.57 43.94 -8.84
CA HIS A 22 11.17 44.05 -8.42
C HIS A 22 10.27 43.06 -9.16
N LEU A 23 10.50 42.80 -10.44
CA LEU A 23 9.72 41.80 -11.17
C LEU A 23 9.99 40.38 -10.61
N ASN A 24 11.24 40.04 -10.35
CA ASN A 24 11.62 38.75 -9.76
C ASN A 24 11.07 38.55 -8.35
N GLU A 25 11.11 39.57 -7.50
CA GLU A 25 10.56 39.51 -6.14
C GLU A 25 9.04 39.36 -6.15
N GLN A 26 8.35 40.06 -7.05
CA GLN A 26 6.91 39.91 -7.24
C GLN A 26 6.56 38.50 -7.71
N ASP A 27 7.29 37.95 -8.68
CA ASP A 27 7.13 36.56 -9.14
C ASP A 27 7.34 35.57 -8.00
N ASN A 28 8.40 35.75 -7.20
CA ASN A 28 8.72 34.87 -6.09
C ASN A 28 7.61 34.90 -5.02
N PHE A 29 7.05 36.08 -4.72
CA PHE A 29 5.89 36.20 -3.82
C PHE A 29 4.69 35.43 -4.36
N ILE A 30 4.40 35.51 -5.66
CA ILE A 30 3.29 34.77 -6.30
C ILE A 30 3.52 33.26 -6.18
N ILE A 31 4.72 32.78 -6.53
CA ILE A 31 5.11 31.37 -6.42
C ILE A 31 4.94 30.87 -4.99
N ASP A 32 5.44 31.62 -4.01
CA ASP A 32 5.40 31.25 -2.60
C ASP A 32 3.97 31.26 -2.05
N SER A 33 3.13 32.19 -2.50
CA SER A 33 1.70 32.25 -2.16
C SER A 33 0.90 31.07 -2.73
N ILE A 34 1.18 30.66 -3.98
CA ILE A 34 0.56 29.47 -4.59
C ILE A 34 0.97 28.20 -3.84
N ARG A 35 2.26 28.06 -3.52
CA ARG A 35 2.77 26.97 -2.69
C ARG A 35 2.08 26.92 -1.32
N ASP A 36 1.91 28.07 -0.67
CA ASP A 36 1.27 28.16 0.64
C ASP A 36 -0.18 27.69 0.56
N SER A 37 -0.94 28.23 -0.41
CA SER A 37 -2.32 27.82 -0.70
C SER A 37 -2.46 26.32 -0.96
N ASN A 38 -1.54 25.73 -1.73
CA ASN A 38 -1.54 24.29 -1.98
C ASN A 38 -1.26 23.49 -0.70
N SER A 39 -0.39 23.98 0.16
CA SER A 39 0.02 23.29 1.39
C SER A 39 -1.09 23.16 2.43
N LEU A 40 -2.12 24.03 2.38
CA LEU A 40 -3.22 24.08 3.36
C LEU A 40 -4.03 22.77 3.44
N GLN A 41 -4.17 22.08 2.31
CA GLN A 41 -4.92 20.81 2.23
C GLN A 41 -4.02 19.58 2.35
N ILE A 42 -2.70 19.76 2.36
CA ILE A 42 -1.74 18.67 2.38
C ILE A 42 -1.53 18.17 3.81
N ASN A 43 -1.62 16.85 3.95
CA ASN A 43 -1.35 16.09 5.16
C ASN A 43 -0.32 14.98 4.87
N ASN A 44 -0.09 14.10 5.84
CA ASN A 44 0.96 13.09 5.76
C ASN A 44 0.69 11.93 4.78
N PHE A 45 -0.46 11.92 4.10
CA PHE A 45 -0.85 10.80 3.24
C PHE A 45 -1.50 11.21 1.91
N ASN A 46 -1.57 12.51 1.57
CA ASN A 46 -2.21 12.99 0.34
C ASN A 46 -1.27 13.82 -0.56
N TYR A 47 0.04 13.55 -0.50
CA TYR A 47 1.06 14.15 -1.36
C TYR A 47 1.73 13.08 -2.25
N GLY A 48 2.68 13.48 -3.08
CA GLY A 48 3.40 12.59 -3.98
C GLY A 48 2.85 12.65 -5.41
N LEU A 49 2.83 11.52 -6.10
CA LEU A 49 2.42 11.43 -7.50
C LEU A 49 0.95 11.82 -7.70
N LEU A 50 0.69 12.60 -8.74
CA LEU A 50 -0.64 13.02 -9.15
C LEU A 50 -1.24 12.07 -10.20
N PRO A 51 -2.57 11.95 -10.28
CA PRO A 51 -3.23 11.19 -11.33
C PRO A 51 -2.91 11.77 -12.71
N MET A 52 -2.63 10.89 -13.67
CA MET A 52 -2.45 11.30 -15.06
C MET A 52 -3.79 11.33 -15.79
N ALA A 53 -4.01 12.39 -16.55
CA ALA A 53 -5.20 12.56 -17.35
C ALA A 53 -5.13 11.71 -18.64
N GLY A 54 -6.17 10.90 -18.89
CA GLY A 54 -6.36 10.16 -20.15
C GLY A 54 -6.60 8.66 -19.95
N GLN A 55 -7.62 8.11 -20.62
CA GLN A 55 -7.94 6.68 -20.59
C GLN A 55 -6.88 5.78 -21.26
N PHE A 56 -5.97 6.37 -22.04
CA PHE A 56 -4.99 5.67 -22.88
C PHE A 56 -3.54 6.13 -22.71
N SER A 57 -3.25 7.01 -21.74
CA SER A 57 -1.85 7.37 -21.45
C SER A 57 -1.15 6.18 -20.80
N GLU A 58 0.07 5.84 -21.24
CA GLU A 58 0.95 4.95 -20.48
C GLU A 58 0.99 5.47 -19.04
N LYS A 59 0.44 4.69 -18.10
CA LYS A 59 0.39 5.09 -16.68
C LYS A 59 1.75 4.99 -15.98
N THR A 60 2.80 4.74 -16.75
CA THR A 60 4.16 4.64 -16.25
C THR A 60 4.77 6.03 -16.12
N VAL A 61 4.77 6.53 -14.90
CA VAL A 61 5.33 7.85 -14.53
C VAL A 61 6.86 7.84 -14.69
N PHE A 62 7.50 6.79 -14.20
CA PHE A 62 8.93 6.54 -14.31
C PHE A 62 9.19 5.02 -14.23
N GLU A 63 10.38 4.61 -14.64
CA GLU A 63 10.88 3.25 -14.56
C GLU A 63 12.25 3.27 -13.90
N ILE A 64 12.48 2.32 -13.00
CA ILE A 64 13.79 2.09 -12.40
C ILE A 64 14.14 0.64 -12.70
N TYR A 65 15.22 0.41 -13.45
CA TYR A 65 15.61 -0.94 -13.84
C TYR A 65 17.12 -1.15 -13.79
N SER A 66 17.50 -2.40 -13.56
CA SER A 66 18.88 -2.86 -13.65
C SER A 66 19.23 -3.18 -15.10
N THR A 67 20.42 -2.76 -15.52
CA THR A 67 20.99 -3.02 -16.84
C THR A 67 21.83 -4.30 -16.83
N ALA A 68 22.16 -4.82 -18.02
CA ALA A 68 23.01 -6.00 -18.18
C ALA A 68 24.43 -5.83 -17.61
N THR A 69 24.89 -4.60 -17.38
CA THR A 69 26.19 -4.29 -16.75
C THR A 69 26.12 -4.16 -15.23
N ASN A 70 25.01 -4.55 -14.60
CA ASN A 70 24.74 -4.36 -13.16
C ASN A 70 24.75 -2.88 -12.72
N ASP A 71 24.37 -1.98 -13.63
CA ASP A 71 24.04 -0.59 -13.30
C ASP A 71 22.54 -0.40 -13.15
N ALA A 72 22.10 0.59 -12.37
CA ALA A 72 20.71 0.97 -12.24
C ALA A 72 20.42 2.27 -13.01
N GLN A 73 19.34 2.30 -13.79
CA GLN A 73 18.90 3.45 -14.57
C GLN A 73 17.55 3.94 -14.04
N LEU A 74 17.39 5.26 -13.95
CA LEU A 74 16.13 5.95 -13.72
C LEU A 74 15.71 6.60 -15.04
N VAL A 75 14.51 6.25 -15.50
CA VAL A 75 13.87 6.82 -16.69
C VAL A 75 12.55 7.45 -16.27
N ILE A 76 12.44 8.76 -16.34
CA ILE A 76 11.22 9.52 -16.07
C ILE A 76 10.59 9.85 -17.42
N LYS A 77 9.40 9.28 -17.68
CA LYS A 77 8.61 9.58 -18.87
C LYS A 77 7.84 10.89 -18.67
N ASN A 78 7.00 10.92 -17.63
CA ASN A 78 6.18 12.08 -17.29
C ASN A 78 5.85 12.07 -15.79
N CYS A 79 6.72 12.70 -14.99
CA CYS A 79 6.53 12.84 -13.55
C CYS A 79 5.72 14.08 -13.23
N ASN A 80 4.50 13.86 -12.72
CA ASN A 80 3.65 14.89 -12.14
C ASN A 80 3.44 14.59 -10.67
N ALA A 81 3.91 15.47 -9.80
CA ALA A 81 3.75 15.30 -8.36
C ALA A 81 3.53 16.62 -7.62
N ILE A 82 3.12 16.49 -6.36
CA ILE A 82 3.06 17.56 -5.37
C ILE A 82 3.85 17.15 -4.12
N THR A 83 4.71 18.02 -3.60
CA THR A 83 5.52 17.73 -2.42
C THR A 83 4.73 17.98 -1.13
N LEU A 84 5.22 17.47 0.01
CA LEU A 84 4.60 17.70 1.33
C LEU A 84 4.53 19.20 1.73
N ALA A 85 5.39 20.04 1.14
CA ALA A 85 5.41 21.50 1.32
C ALA A 85 4.54 22.26 0.30
N GLY A 86 3.85 21.58 -0.63
CA GLY A 86 2.93 22.21 -1.59
C GLY A 86 3.56 22.64 -2.92
N TYR A 87 4.81 22.25 -3.20
CA TYR A 87 5.44 22.53 -4.49
C TYR A 87 4.98 21.54 -5.56
N ARG A 88 4.79 22.03 -6.80
CA ARG A 88 4.50 21.21 -7.96
C ARG A 88 5.80 20.75 -8.62
N ILE A 89 5.90 19.46 -8.94
CA ILE A 89 6.98 18.88 -9.74
C ILE A 89 6.39 18.42 -11.08
N GLU A 90 6.99 18.86 -12.18
CA GLU A 90 6.67 18.44 -13.55
C GLU A 90 7.98 18.19 -14.30
N ILE A 91 8.31 16.92 -14.54
CA ILE A 91 9.51 16.50 -15.27
C ILE A 91 9.10 15.55 -16.39
N LYS A 92 9.59 15.79 -17.60
CA LYS A 92 9.33 14.97 -18.79
C LYS A 92 10.64 14.52 -19.43
N ASP A 93 10.62 13.31 -19.99
CA ASP A 93 11.70 12.74 -20.81
C ASP A 93 13.12 12.88 -20.19
N PHE A 94 13.25 12.52 -18.91
CA PHE A 94 14.50 12.63 -18.17
C PHE A 94 15.10 11.26 -17.86
N ASN A 95 16.39 11.06 -18.14
CA ASN A 95 17.08 9.80 -17.92
C ASN A 95 18.38 10.02 -17.13
N MET A 96 18.67 9.15 -16.16
CA MET A 96 19.95 9.18 -15.45
C MET A 96 20.42 7.81 -14.96
N ASN A 97 21.73 7.63 -14.88
CA ASN A 97 22.34 6.47 -14.22
C ASN A 97 22.39 6.71 -12.70
N ILE A 98 21.76 5.84 -11.91
CA ILE A 98 21.69 5.99 -10.45
C ILE A 98 23.06 5.86 -9.78
N ARG A 99 23.99 5.10 -10.37
CA ARG A 99 25.36 4.99 -9.86
C ARG A 99 26.11 6.32 -9.92
N SER A 100 25.73 7.26 -10.80
CA SER A 100 26.34 8.60 -10.79
C SER A 100 25.95 9.38 -9.53
N LEU A 101 24.74 9.16 -9.00
CA LEU A 101 24.30 9.71 -7.71
C LEU A 101 25.09 9.10 -6.54
N ALA A 102 25.39 7.80 -6.64
CA ALA A 102 26.16 7.08 -5.63
C ALA A 102 27.58 7.67 -5.47
N LYS A 103 28.22 8.07 -6.58
CA LYS A 103 29.57 8.67 -6.54
C LYS A 103 29.65 9.92 -5.67
N ASN A 104 28.58 10.71 -5.62
CA ASN A 104 28.51 11.90 -4.77
C ASN A 104 28.44 11.53 -3.27
N LEU A 105 27.87 10.37 -2.93
CA LEU A 105 27.83 9.83 -1.56
C LEU A 105 29.15 9.18 -1.14
N SER A 106 29.82 8.43 -2.04
CA SER A 106 31.15 7.85 -1.72
C SER A 106 32.26 8.87 -1.54
N ALA A 107 32.07 10.12 -1.97
CA ALA A 107 33.02 11.18 -1.66
C ALA A 107 33.13 11.43 -0.13
N THR A 108 32.14 10.98 0.64
CA THR A 108 32.08 11.10 2.09
C THR A 108 32.33 9.79 2.86
N GLU A 109 32.27 8.61 2.22
CA GLU A 109 32.41 7.29 2.90
C GLU A 109 33.08 6.21 2.03
N ASP A 110 33.84 5.30 2.66
CA ASP A 110 34.62 4.24 1.98
C ASP A 110 33.76 3.12 1.34
N SER A 111 32.48 3.01 1.70
CA SER A 111 31.53 2.05 1.12
C SER A 111 30.08 2.53 1.22
N ILE A 112 29.33 2.50 0.12
CA ILE A 112 27.90 2.85 0.06
C ILE A 112 27.08 1.58 0.29
N ASP A 113 27.12 0.99 1.48
CA ASP A 113 26.30 -0.17 1.83
C ASP A 113 25.13 0.30 2.71
N GLY A 114 23.89 0.04 2.26
CA GLY A 114 22.72 0.55 2.96
C GLY A 114 21.45 0.59 2.11
N ASP A 115 20.41 1.17 2.70
CA ASP A 115 19.11 1.38 2.05
C ASP A 115 18.96 2.88 1.78
N TYR A 116 18.69 3.24 0.52
CA TYR A 116 18.62 4.63 0.08
C TYR A 116 17.31 4.90 -0.67
N TYR A 117 16.75 6.09 -0.46
CA TYR A 117 15.67 6.63 -1.27
C TYR A 117 16.23 7.46 -2.42
N ILE A 118 15.60 7.37 -3.59
CA ILE A 118 15.80 8.31 -4.69
C ILE A 118 14.78 9.42 -4.55
N LEU A 119 15.24 10.65 -4.38
CA LEU A 119 14.42 11.84 -4.19
C LEU A 119 14.47 12.72 -5.44
N ILE A 120 13.35 13.36 -5.75
CA ILE A 120 13.32 14.57 -6.59
C ILE A 120 12.97 15.73 -5.69
N SER A 121 13.85 16.72 -5.59
CA SER A 121 13.58 17.99 -4.94
C SER A 121 13.40 19.11 -5.96
N VAL A 122 12.65 20.14 -5.57
CA VAL A 122 12.38 21.31 -6.39
C VAL A 122 12.74 22.59 -5.64
N ASN A 123 13.34 23.54 -6.36
CA ASN A 123 13.52 24.91 -5.92
C ASN A 123 12.98 25.87 -7.00
N PRO A 124 11.76 26.41 -6.84
CA PRO A 124 11.17 27.26 -7.86
C PRO A 124 11.74 28.69 -7.88
N PHE A 125 12.47 29.08 -6.84
CA PHE A 125 13.11 30.39 -6.74
C PHE A 125 14.47 30.42 -7.45
N ASN A 126 15.03 29.25 -7.74
CA ASN A 126 16.19 29.11 -8.62
C ASN A 126 15.70 28.73 -10.03
N LYS A 127 15.55 29.73 -10.90
CA LYS A 127 14.99 29.59 -12.25
C LYS A 127 16.06 29.14 -13.24
N VAL A 128 15.79 28.09 -14.01
CA VAL A 128 16.65 27.57 -15.08
C VAL A 128 16.08 27.99 -16.44
N PRO A 129 16.87 28.60 -17.33
CA PRO A 129 16.43 28.99 -18.67
C PRO A 129 16.09 27.76 -19.55
N PHE A 130 15.02 27.82 -20.34
CA PHE A 130 14.65 26.76 -21.29
C PHE A 130 13.86 27.29 -22.50
N GLY A 131 13.69 26.43 -23.51
CA GLY A 131 13.00 26.73 -24.77
C GLY A 131 13.97 26.96 -25.93
N GLU A 132 13.48 26.88 -27.16
CA GLU A 132 14.30 27.15 -28.34
C GLU A 132 14.70 28.63 -28.38
N ILE A 133 15.99 28.88 -28.65
CA ILE A 133 16.52 30.24 -28.78
C ILE A 133 16.04 30.82 -30.11
N ASP A 134 15.43 31.99 -30.07
CA ASP A 134 15.06 32.73 -31.28
C ASP A 134 16.33 33.33 -31.91
N PRO A 135 16.71 32.93 -33.14
CA PRO A 135 17.88 33.48 -33.82
C PRO A 135 17.80 35.00 -34.08
N GLU A 136 16.59 35.55 -34.13
CA GLU A 136 16.34 36.99 -34.36
C GLU A 136 16.43 37.81 -33.06
N GLU A 137 16.43 37.17 -31.88
CA GLU A 137 16.58 37.85 -30.59
C GLU A 137 18.05 38.20 -30.30
N ILE A 138 18.32 39.47 -29.99
CA ILE A 138 19.66 39.97 -29.68
C ILE A 138 19.66 40.64 -28.28
N PRO A 139 20.43 40.13 -27.31
CA PRO A 139 21.30 38.96 -27.39
C PRO A 139 20.49 37.64 -27.40
N PRO A 140 21.00 36.58 -28.07
CA PRO A 140 20.35 35.28 -28.06
C PRO A 140 20.17 34.76 -26.64
N ARG A 141 18.95 34.39 -26.27
CA ARG A 141 18.62 33.81 -24.96
C ARG A 141 17.51 32.79 -25.07
N HIS A 142 17.39 31.98 -24.03
CA HIS A 142 16.20 31.16 -23.86
C HIS A 142 14.99 32.04 -23.51
N PRO A 143 13.82 31.80 -24.12
CA PRO A 143 12.64 32.63 -23.92
C PRO A 143 11.95 32.39 -22.58
N TYR A 144 12.06 31.19 -22.00
CA TYR A 144 11.30 30.77 -20.83
C TYR A 144 12.22 30.34 -19.67
N SER A 145 11.62 30.17 -18.48
CA SER A 145 12.31 29.64 -17.30
C SER A 145 11.46 28.60 -16.57
N MET A 146 12.09 27.54 -16.09
CA MET A 146 11.48 26.48 -15.30
C MET A 146 12.13 26.42 -13.91
N PRO A 147 11.48 25.83 -12.90
CA PRO A 147 12.12 25.62 -11.59
C PRO A 147 13.32 24.68 -11.71
N ASN A 148 14.30 24.83 -10.81
CA ASN A 148 15.41 23.89 -10.71
C ASN A 148 14.96 22.61 -10.00
N TYR A 149 15.20 21.46 -10.64
CA TYR A 149 14.97 20.14 -10.09
C TYR A 149 16.31 19.47 -9.78
N ASN A 150 16.43 18.88 -8.59
CA ASN A 150 17.59 18.10 -8.19
C ASN A 150 17.17 16.66 -7.88
N ILE A 151 17.95 15.70 -8.35
CA ILE A 151 17.74 14.28 -8.05
C ILE A 151 18.92 13.79 -7.25
N GLU A 152 18.63 13.21 -6.09
CA GLU A 152 19.64 12.77 -5.14
C GLU A 152 19.24 11.47 -4.48
N MET A 153 20.23 10.80 -3.87
CA MET A 153 20.00 9.64 -3.04
C MET A 153 20.26 9.99 -1.58
N VAL A 154 19.37 9.54 -0.71
CA VAL A 154 19.42 9.82 0.72
C VAL A 154 19.21 8.54 1.50
N ASP A 155 19.98 8.35 2.56
CA ASP A 155 19.84 7.23 3.49
C ASP A 155 18.42 7.21 4.09
N VAL A 156 17.79 6.03 4.10
CA VAL A 156 16.43 5.83 4.63
C VAL A 156 16.33 6.23 6.11
N ALA A 157 17.34 5.90 6.92
CA ALA A 157 17.39 6.24 8.34
C ALA A 157 17.55 7.75 8.55
N ALA A 158 18.29 8.44 7.67
CA ALA A 158 18.43 9.89 7.72
C ALA A 158 17.11 10.61 7.38
N LEU A 159 16.37 10.13 6.37
CA LEU A 159 15.07 10.71 5.99
C LEU A 159 14.04 10.60 7.11
N ASN A 160 13.98 9.44 7.77
CA ASN A 160 13.05 9.16 8.87
C ASN A 160 13.31 10.04 10.12
N ASN A 161 14.54 10.55 10.29
CA ASN A 161 14.92 11.44 11.38
C ASN A 161 14.68 12.94 11.07
N ASN A 162 13.71 13.25 10.21
CA ASN A 162 13.29 14.59 9.78
C ASN A 162 14.33 15.38 8.97
N LEU A 163 14.45 15.05 7.69
CA LEU A 163 14.94 16.02 6.70
C LEU A 163 13.95 17.19 6.59
N ALA A 164 14.36 18.33 7.12
CA ALA A 164 13.63 19.58 7.06
C ALA A 164 13.53 20.07 5.61
N GLY A 165 12.31 20.31 5.12
CA GLY A 165 12.11 21.05 3.87
C GLY A 165 10.90 20.63 3.04
N GLY A 166 10.46 19.37 3.09
CA GLY A 166 9.23 18.88 2.44
C GLY A 166 9.09 19.24 0.94
N ASN A 167 10.16 19.70 0.30
CA ASN A 167 10.23 20.20 -1.07
C ASN A 167 10.68 19.09 -2.04
N TYR A 168 10.47 17.85 -1.65
CA TYR A 168 10.84 16.67 -2.41
C TYR A 168 9.72 15.63 -2.42
N ILE A 169 9.87 14.65 -3.30
CA ILE A 169 9.13 13.39 -3.31
C ILE A 169 10.12 12.23 -3.39
N VAL A 170 9.76 11.08 -2.81
CA VAL A 170 10.48 9.83 -3.00
C VAL A 170 9.92 9.12 -4.24
N LEU A 171 10.78 8.76 -5.19
CA LEU A 171 10.39 7.95 -6.36
C LEU A 171 10.64 6.46 -6.16
N GLY A 172 11.74 6.09 -5.50
CA GLY A 172 12.18 4.71 -5.44
C GLY A 172 13.04 4.44 -4.23
N LYS A 173 13.22 3.14 -3.94
CA LYS A 173 14.15 2.65 -2.93
C LYS A 173 15.19 1.76 -3.61
N VAL A 174 16.46 1.97 -3.28
CA VAL A 174 17.60 1.19 -3.78
C VAL A 174 18.36 0.65 -2.58
N ASN A 175 18.69 -0.63 -2.65
CA ASN A 175 19.48 -1.35 -1.69
C ASN A 175 20.88 -1.54 -2.27
N PHE A 176 21.90 -1.05 -1.57
CA PHE A 176 23.28 -1.32 -1.94
C PHE A 176 23.87 -2.40 -1.03
N ARG A 177 24.40 -3.46 -1.62
CA ARG A 177 25.16 -4.52 -0.92
C ARG A 177 26.40 -4.85 -1.73
N ALA A 178 27.58 -4.79 -1.10
CA ALA A 178 28.85 -5.05 -1.76
C ALA A 178 29.00 -4.23 -3.07
N ASN A 179 28.55 -2.96 -3.05
CA ASN A 179 28.60 -2.02 -4.18
C ASN A 179 27.71 -2.40 -5.40
N PHE A 180 26.78 -3.36 -5.23
CA PHE A 180 25.73 -3.68 -6.20
C PHE A 180 24.44 -2.94 -5.83
N ALA A 181 23.89 -2.21 -6.79
CA ALA A 181 22.60 -1.53 -6.65
C ALA A 181 21.46 -2.49 -7.01
N GLN A 182 20.66 -2.86 -6.02
CA GLN A 182 19.44 -3.63 -6.20
C GLN A 182 18.23 -2.72 -5.98
N ILE A 183 17.38 -2.60 -7.00
CA ILE A 183 16.17 -1.79 -6.93
C ILE A 183 15.09 -2.56 -6.17
N ASP A 184 14.44 -1.90 -5.23
CA ASP A 184 13.28 -2.47 -4.55
C ASP A 184 12.06 -2.38 -5.47
N SER A 185 11.84 -3.45 -6.24
CA SER A 185 10.69 -3.60 -7.12
C SER A 185 9.36 -3.68 -6.37
N SER A 186 9.32 -3.76 -5.03
CA SER A 186 8.08 -3.74 -4.23
C SER A 186 7.70 -2.34 -3.76
N PHE A 187 8.63 -1.38 -3.85
CA PHE A 187 8.38 0.00 -3.47
C PHE A 187 7.26 0.62 -4.33
N ILE A 188 6.39 1.39 -3.67
CA ILE A 188 5.37 2.22 -4.32
C ILE A 188 5.56 3.63 -3.77
N PRO A 189 5.79 4.63 -4.64
CA PRO A 189 6.00 6.00 -4.20
C PRO A 189 4.74 6.60 -3.55
N PRO A 190 4.91 7.57 -2.63
CA PRO A 190 3.86 8.50 -2.22
C PRO A 190 2.96 8.92 -3.39
N SER A 191 1.65 8.84 -3.18
CA SER A 191 0.66 9.01 -4.24
C SER A 191 -0.59 9.66 -3.69
N THR A 192 -1.09 10.68 -4.39
CA THR A 192 -2.31 11.41 -3.97
C THR A 192 -3.59 10.64 -4.26
N SER A 193 -3.54 9.65 -5.16
CA SER A 193 -4.68 8.80 -5.52
C SER A 193 -4.21 7.41 -5.94
N LEU A 194 -5.09 6.42 -5.94
CA LEU A 194 -4.78 5.12 -6.57
C LEU A 194 -4.55 5.25 -8.08
N GLN A 195 -5.15 6.24 -8.75
CA GLN A 195 -4.93 6.50 -10.16
C GLN A 195 -3.54 7.07 -10.47
N SER A 196 -2.78 7.52 -9.46
CA SER A 196 -1.46 8.14 -9.64
C SER A 196 -0.37 7.15 -10.03
N HIS A 197 -0.56 5.84 -9.81
CA HIS A 197 0.47 4.84 -10.08
C HIS A 197 -0.15 3.51 -10.53
N GLN A 198 0.35 2.91 -11.61
CA GLN A 198 -0.23 1.70 -12.21
C GLN A 198 -0.38 0.54 -11.21
N ARG A 199 0.64 0.26 -10.40
CA ARG A 199 0.57 -0.82 -9.40
C ARG A 199 -0.54 -0.64 -8.37
N LEU A 200 -0.88 0.60 -7.99
CA LEU A 200 -1.99 0.87 -7.07
C LEU A 200 -3.33 0.50 -7.72
N VAL A 201 -3.48 0.83 -9.01
CA VAL A 201 -4.64 0.40 -9.82
C VAL A 201 -4.72 -1.11 -9.90
N ASP A 202 -3.59 -1.80 -10.11
CA ASP A 202 -3.55 -3.26 -10.21
C ASP A 202 -3.95 -3.93 -8.88
N TYR A 203 -3.44 -3.45 -7.74
CA TYR A 203 -3.85 -3.91 -6.41
C TYR A 203 -5.35 -3.71 -6.19
N TYR A 204 -5.89 -2.53 -6.53
CA TYR A 204 -7.32 -2.27 -6.41
C TYR A 204 -8.15 -3.27 -7.24
N GLN A 205 -7.79 -3.49 -8.49
CA GLN A 205 -8.49 -4.44 -9.36
C GLN A 205 -8.41 -5.88 -8.86
N SER A 206 -7.24 -6.29 -8.33
CA SER A 206 -7.05 -7.59 -7.68
C SER A 206 -8.00 -7.74 -6.50
N TYR A 207 -8.04 -6.74 -5.61
CA TYR A 207 -8.87 -6.77 -4.41
C TYR A 207 -10.36 -6.76 -4.72
N VAL A 208 -10.80 -6.03 -5.76
CA VAL A 208 -12.20 -6.09 -6.22
C VAL A 208 -12.60 -7.52 -6.58
N ARG A 209 -11.71 -8.27 -7.27
CA ARG A 209 -11.96 -9.68 -7.59
C ARG A 209 -12.01 -10.54 -6.32
N SER A 210 -11.04 -10.38 -5.42
CA SER A 210 -11.00 -11.15 -4.17
C SER A 210 -12.22 -10.90 -3.29
N VAL A 211 -12.67 -9.64 -3.16
CA VAL A 211 -13.89 -9.29 -2.41
C VAL A 211 -15.12 -9.99 -2.99
N SER A 212 -15.26 -10.01 -4.32
CA SER A 212 -16.36 -10.71 -5.00
C SER A 212 -16.33 -12.21 -4.73
N ASN A 213 -15.17 -12.85 -4.85
CA ASN A 213 -15.02 -14.28 -4.60
C ASN A 213 -15.33 -14.62 -3.14
N LEU A 214 -14.77 -13.86 -2.19
CA LEU A 214 -14.98 -14.05 -0.76
C LEU A 214 -16.45 -13.93 -0.38
N GLN A 215 -17.18 -12.96 -0.95
CA GLN A 215 -18.63 -12.84 -0.73
C GLN A 215 -19.36 -14.10 -1.21
N GLN A 216 -19.06 -14.59 -2.41
CA GLN A 216 -19.69 -15.79 -2.96
C GLN A 216 -19.40 -17.04 -2.10
N TYR A 217 -18.14 -17.22 -1.68
CA TYR A 217 -17.75 -18.34 -0.81
C TYR A 217 -18.44 -18.24 0.55
N ALA A 218 -18.44 -17.07 1.18
CA ALA A 218 -19.09 -16.85 2.46
C ALA A 218 -20.60 -17.13 2.40
N PHE A 219 -21.31 -16.68 1.37
CA PHE A 219 -22.74 -17.00 1.21
C PHE A 219 -22.99 -18.50 1.04
N LYS A 220 -22.20 -19.20 0.23
CA LYS A 220 -22.31 -20.67 0.07
C LYS A 220 -22.10 -21.39 1.40
N ILE A 221 -21.08 -21.01 2.15
CA ILE A 221 -20.80 -21.59 3.47
C ILE A 221 -21.97 -21.36 4.44
N ILE A 222 -22.49 -20.12 4.51
CA ILE A 222 -23.62 -19.77 5.37
C ILE A 222 -24.89 -20.56 5.01
N GLN A 223 -25.16 -20.78 3.72
CA GLN A 223 -26.32 -21.59 3.29
C GLN A 223 -26.13 -23.07 3.67
N LYS A 224 -24.91 -23.58 3.55
CA LYS A 224 -24.58 -24.95 3.94
C LYS A 224 -24.58 -25.14 5.45
N SER A 225 -24.38 -24.09 6.25
CA SER A 225 -24.34 -24.14 7.73
C SER A 225 -25.70 -24.39 8.41
N SER A 226 -26.74 -24.78 7.66
CA SER A 226 -28.06 -25.16 8.19
C SER A 226 -28.45 -26.59 7.80
N HIS A 227 -27.47 -27.43 7.44
CA HIS A 227 -27.68 -28.81 7.06
C HIS A 227 -28.01 -29.70 8.27
N LYS A 228 -28.73 -30.80 8.06
CA LYS A 228 -29.22 -31.66 9.16
C LYS A 228 -28.11 -32.47 9.86
N ASP A 229 -27.03 -32.77 9.15
CA ASP A 229 -25.91 -33.63 9.61
C ASP A 229 -24.69 -32.84 10.14
N GLN A 230 -24.91 -31.62 10.64
CA GLN A 230 -23.84 -30.71 10.99
C GLN A 230 -23.32 -30.86 12.43
N ASN A 231 -21.99 -30.75 12.60
CA ASN A 231 -21.43 -30.37 13.91
C ASN A 231 -21.85 -28.91 14.16
N THR A 232 -22.80 -28.74 15.08
CA THR A 232 -23.46 -27.47 15.33
C THR A 232 -22.49 -26.40 15.83
N ALA A 233 -21.53 -26.72 16.71
CA ALA A 233 -20.58 -25.74 17.23
C ALA A 233 -19.63 -25.25 16.12
N LEU A 234 -18.94 -26.16 15.43
CA LEU A 234 -18.03 -25.84 14.34
C LEU A 234 -18.72 -25.06 13.21
N ALA A 235 -19.90 -25.53 12.77
CA ALA A 235 -20.66 -24.88 11.71
C ALA A 235 -21.12 -23.47 12.12
N ASN A 236 -21.53 -23.28 13.37
CA ASN A 236 -21.90 -21.96 13.89
C ASN A 236 -20.71 -21.00 13.94
N ASN A 237 -19.52 -21.46 14.33
CA ASN A 237 -18.32 -20.63 14.39
C ASN A 237 -17.84 -20.20 13.00
N VAL A 238 -17.80 -21.13 12.04
CA VAL A 238 -17.47 -20.82 10.64
C VAL A 238 -18.50 -19.85 10.04
N ARG A 239 -19.80 -20.08 10.30
CA ARG A 239 -20.89 -19.18 9.88
C ARG A 239 -20.72 -17.79 10.49
N ALA A 240 -20.36 -17.70 11.78
CA ALA A 240 -20.16 -16.43 12.46
C ALA A 240 -19.06 -15.61 11.80
N LEU A 241 -17.91 -16.22 11.49
CA LEU A 241 -16.82 -15.57 10.75
C LEU A 241 -17.26 -15.10 9.36
N CYS A 242 -17.92 -15.96 8.59
CA CYS A 242 -18.41 -15.60 7.25
C CYS A 242 -19.42 -14.43 7.31
N THR A 243 -20.29 -14.43 8.32
CA THR A 243 -21.27 -13.35 8.54
C THR A 243 -20.57 -12.03 8.88
N LYS A 244 -19.54 -12.07 9.72
CA LYS A 244 -18.74 -10.88 10.06
C LYS A 244 -17.99 -10.34 8.85
N LEU A 245 -17.44 -11.21 8.00
CA LEU A 245 -16.81 -10.80 6.74
C LEU A 245 -17.81 -10.07 5.83
N ILE A 246 -18.97 -10.67 5.57
CA ILE A 246 -19.99 -10.07 4.68
C ILE A 246 -20.44 -8.71 5.19
N ASN A 247 -20.70 -8.58 6.49
CA ASN A 247 -21.12 -7.31 7.08
C ASN A 247 -20.03 -6.25 6.94
N ALA A 248 -18.77 -6.57 7.25
CA ALA A 248 -17.65 -5.63 7.11
C ALA A 248 -17.47 -5.18 5.64
N LEU A 249 -17.62 -6.10 4.68
CA LEU A 249 -17.56 -5.77 3.25
C LEU A 249 -18.75 -4.92 2.80
N ALA A 250 -19.95 -5.16 3.33
CA ALA A 250 -21.14 -4.39 3.01
C ALA A 250 -21.02 -2.94 3.52
N ASP A 251 -20.54 -2.75 4.75
CA ASP A 251 -20.35 -1.43 5.37
C ASP A 251 -19.38 -0.56 4.58
N ASN A 252 -18.38 -1.16 3.94
CA ASN A 252 -17.37 -0.47 3.14
C ASN A 252 -17.67 -0.44 1.63
N TYR A 253 -18.73 -1.09 1.14
CA TYR A 253 -18.94 -1.32 -0.30
C TYR A 253 -19.03 -0.02 -1.10
N PHE A 254 -19.80 0.96 -0.61
CA PHE A 254 -20.01 2.21 -1.33
C PHE A 254 -18.71 3.03 -1.45
N SER A 255 -17.97 3.17 -0.35
CA SER A 255 -16.69 3.90 -0.34
C SER A 255 -15.63 3.18 -1.17
N PHE A 256 -15.51 1.86 -1.01
CA PHE A 256 -14.58 1.02 -1.77
C PHE A 256 -14.79 1.13 -3.28
N LYS A 257 -16.04 1.22 -3.74
CA LYS A 257 -16.36 1.31 -5.17
C LYS A 257 -16.22 2.72 -5.75
N ASN A 258 -16.66 3.75 -5.01
CA ASN A 258 -16.86 5.08 -5.59
C ASN A 258 -15.84 6.11 -5.12
N LEU A 259 -15.27 5.95 -3.92
CA LEU A 259 -14.36 6.94 -3.33
C LEU A 259 -12.90 6.49 -3.49
N VAL A 260 -12.60 5.26 -3.09
CA VAL A 260 -11.24 4.73 -2.99
C VAL A 260 -10.38 4.90 -4.26
N PRO A 261 -10.88 4.73 -5.50
CA PRO A 261 -10.08 4.95 -6.71
C PRO A 261 -9.45 6.35 -6.81
N GLU A 262 -10.14 7.37 -6.33
CA GLU A 262 -9.74 8.79 -6.42
C GLU A 262 -9.06 9.29 -5.14
N GLN A 263 -8.90 8.42 -4.14
CA GLN A 263 -8.35 8.75 -2.82
C GLN A 263 -6.93 8.20 -2.64
N PRO A 264 -6.15 8.76 -1.70
CA PRO A 264 -4.83 8.23 -1.40
C PRO A 264 -4.87 6.77 -0.91
N PRO A 265 -3.77 6.01 -1.05
CA PRO A 265 -3.75 4.57 -0.78
C PRO A 265 -4.20 4.14 0.63
N ILE A 266 -4.06 5.03 1.62
CA ILE A 266 -4.53 4.79 2.99
C ILE A 266 -6.02 4.42 3.05
N TYR A 267 -6.86 4.94 2.15
CA TYR A 267 -8.30 4.63 2.11
C TYR A 267 -8.58 3.21 1.63
N LEU A 268 -7.74 2.67 0.74
CA LEU A 268 -7.82 1.26 0.35
C LEU A 268 -7.41 0.37 1.52
N ILE A 269 -6.32 0.74 2.19
CA ILE A 269 -5.78 0.00 3.34
C ILE A 269 -6.77 0.01 4.51
N ASP A 270 -7.45 1.14 4.76
CA ASP A 270 -8.48 1.28 5.79
C ASP A 270 -9.61 0.25 5.65
N VAL A 271 -10.11 0.02 4.43
CA VAL A 271 -11.16 -0.98 4.17
C VAL A 271 -10.73 -2.38 4.65
N PHE A 272 -9.51 -2.78 4.32
CA PHE A 272 -9.02 -4.12 4.65
C PHE A 272 -8.50 -4.24 6.09
N SER A 273 -7.95 -3.17 6.65
CA SER A 273 -7.56 -3.12 8.06
C SER A 273 -8.79 -3.25 8.97
N LYS A 274 -9.88 -2.53 8.67
CA LYS A 274 -11.17 -2.69 9.36
C LYS A 274 -11.72 -4.10 9.21
N THR A 275 -11.70 -4.65 7.99
CA THR A 275 -12.19 -6.02 7.73
C THR A 275 -11.40 -7.05 8.52
N ALA A 276 -10.06 -6.94 8.54
CA ALA A 276 -9.20 -7.82 9.32
C ALA A 276 -9.50 -7.71 10.82
N LEU A 277 -9.67 -6.49 11.35
CA LEU A 277 -10.02 -6.28 12.76
C LEU A 277 -11.38 -6.88 13.13
N HIS A 278 -12.38 -6.80 12.24
CA HIS A 278 -13.67 -7.47 12.45
C HIS A 278 -13.53 -8.99 12.54
N LEU A 279 -12.69 -9.60 11.69
CA LEU A 279 -12.39 -11.03 11.74
C LEU A 279 -11.61 -11.39 13.00
N TYR A 280 -10.60 -10.61 13.35
CA TYR A 280 -9.82 -10.80 14.58
C TYR A 280 -10.74 -10.81 15.80
N ASN A 281 -11.56 -9.78 15.97
CA ASN A 281 -12.50 -9.68 17.09
C ASN A 281 -13.51 -10.84 17.10
N ALA A 282 -13.94 -11.32 15.93
CA ALA A 282 -14.78 -12.50 15.83
C ALA A 282 -14.07 -13.76 16.33
N THR A 283 -12.78 -13.94 16.07
CA THR A 283 -12.01 -15.06 16.65
C THR A 283 -11.87 -14.96 18.16
N GLN A 284 -11.75 -13.75 18.72
CA GLN A 284 -11.68 -13.54 20.18
C GLN A 284 -13.00 -13.85 20.90
N MET A 285 -14.12 -13.91 20.18
CA MET A 285 -15.44 -14.24 20.73
C MET A 285 -15.71 -15.75 20.76
N ILE A 286 -14.86 -16.58 20.12
CA ILE A 286 -15.03 -18.04 20.06
C ILE A 286 -14.29 -18.67 21.26
N PRO A 287 -14.89 -19.64 21.98
CA PRO A 287 -14.18 -20.37 23.03
C PRO A 287 -12.91 -21.05 22.50
N ASN A 288 -11.81 -20.99 23.26
CA ASN A 288 -10.48 -21.45 22.79
C ASN A 288 -10.48 -22.86 22.18
N ALA A 289 -11.17 -23.83 22.81
CA ALA A 289 -11.25 -25.20 22.32
C ALA A 289 -11.97 -25.30 20.95
N GLU A 290 -13.02 -24.50 20.77
CA GLU A 290 -13.79 -24.47 19.52
C GLU A 290 -13.06 -23.69 18.42
N LEU A 291 -12.31 -22.65 18.80
CA LEU A 291 -11.44 -21.91 17.87
C LEU A 291 -10.34 -22.83 17.34
N GLU A 292 -9.69 -23.60 18.21
CA GLU A 292 -8.68 -24.58 17.82
C GLU A 292 -9.28 -25.65 16.89
N GLU A 293 -10.46 -26.18 17.21
CA GLU A 293 -11.16 -27.13 16.33
C GLU A 293 -11.43 -26.52 14.95
N MET A 294 -11.92 -25.27 14.89
CA MET A 294 -12.22 -24.56 13.64
C MET A 294 -10.97 -24.30 12.80
N LEU A 295 -9.86 -23.92 13.43
CA LEU A 295 -8.60 -23.68 12.74
C LEU A 295 -7.97 -24.99 12.24
N ASN A 296 -8.03 -26.07 13.04
CA ASN A 296 -7.57 -27.39 12.62
C ASN A 296 -8.42 -27.96 11.49
N TYR A 297 -9.74 -27.74 11.53
CA TYR A 297 -10.64 -28.06 10.44
C TYR A 297 -10.30 -27.28 9.15
N SER A 298 -9.99 -25.99 9.30
CA SER A 298 -9.55 -25.16 8.17
C SER A 298 -8.23 -25.67 7.59
N LEU A 299 -7.26 -26.03 8.43
CA LEU A 299 -5.99 -26.64 8.03
C LEU A 299 -6.20 -27.94 7.25
N GLU A 300 -7.07 -28.83 7.75
CA GLU A 300 -7.36 -30.11 7.12
C GLU A 300 -7.78 -29.95 5.65
N TRP A 301 -8.58 -28.93 5.34
CA TRP A 301 -9.13 -28.71 4.00
C TRP A 301 -8.33 -27.76 3.12
N SER A 302 -7.69 -26.75 3.70
CA SER A 302 -7.03 -25.67 2.96
C SER A 302 -5.50 -25.73 2.99
N GLU A 303 -4.92 -26.60 3.82
CA GLU A 303 -3.47 -26.69 4.08
C GLU A 303 -2.86 -25.40 4.65
N ILE A 304 -3.70 -24.44 5.07
CA ILE A 304 -3.26 -23.22 5.75
C ILE A 304 -3.16 -23.48 7.24
N ALA A 305 -1.97 -23.26 7.78
CA ALA A 305 -1.72 -23.43 9.20
C ALA A 305 -2.45 -22.36 10.05
N PRO A 306 -2.96 -22.74 11.25
CA PRO A 306 -3.65 -21.82 12.16
C PRO A 306 -2.89 -20.52 12.46
N HIS A 307 -1.57 -20.64 12.70
CA HIS A 307 -0.71 -19.50 12.99
C HIS A 307 -0.55 -18.57 11.79
N THR A 308 -0.55 -19.10 10.57
CA THR A 308 -0.51 -18.29 9.35
C THR A 308 -1.82 -17.54 9.18
N PHE A 309 -2.96 -18.22 9.36
CA PHE A 309 -4.27 -17.60 9.24
C PHE A 309 -4.46 -16.43 10.22
N LEU A 310 -4.23 -16.68 11.52
CA LEU A 310 -4.33 -15.65 12.55
C LEU A 310 -3.26 -14.56 12.38
N GLY A 311 -2.03 -14.94 12.04
CA GLY A 311 -0.94 -14.00 11.82
C GLY A 311 -1.23 -12.99 10.72
N GLN A 312 -1.76 -13.43 9.57
CA GLN A 312 -2.15 -12.53 8.48
C GLN A 312 -3.28 -11.57 8.90
N ILE A 313 -4.25 -12.04 9.68
CA ILE A 313 -5.32 -11.20 10.23
C ILE A 313 -4.72 -10.13 11.15
N THR A 314 -3.87 -10.53 12.10
CA THR A 314 -3.22 -9.61 13.04
C THR A 314 -2.38 -8.56 12.31
N THR A 315 -1.50 -8.99 11.40
CA THR A 315 -0.63 -8.10 10.62
C THR A 315 -1.40 -7.02 9.88
N VAL A 316 -2.56 -7.35 9.29
CA VAL A 316 -3.37 -6.36 8.55
C VAL A 316 -4.21 -5.49 9.49
N SER A 317 -4.66 -6.04 10.63
CA SER A 317 -5.42 -5.26 11.63
C SER A 317 -4.57 -4.21 12.36
N GLU A 318 -3.27 -4.43 12.48
CA GLU A 318 -2.34 -3.56 13.21
C GLU A 318 -1.47 -2.68 12.30
N ILE A 319 -1.87 -2.50 11.03
CA ILE A 319 -1.16 -1.61 10.12
C ILE A 319 -1.10 -0.19 10.69
N ASN A 320 0.10 0.28 10.98
CA ASN A 320 0.38 1.69 11.26
C ASN A 320 0.91 2.33 9.97
N TYR A 321 0.08 3.18 9.34
CA TYR A 321 0.33 3.66 7.99
C TYR A 321 1.50 4.65 7.90
N ASP A 322 2.50 4.29 7.10
CA ASP A 322 3.53 5.19 6.58
C ASP A 322 3.38 5.34 5.06
N HIS A 323 3.28 6.58 4.59
CA HIS A 323 3.08 6.88 3.18
C HIS A 323 4.28 6.44 2.30
N TYR A 324 5.48 6.29 2.89
CA TYR A 324 6.65 5.74 2.22
C TYR A 324 6.67 4.21 2.13
N ASN A 325 5.81 3.50 2.87
CA ASN A 325 5.81 2.04 2.93
C ASN A 325 4.52 1.40 2.36
N CYS A 326 3.82 2.11 1.49
CA CYS A 326 2.55 1.68 0.93
C CYS A 326 2.59 0.28 0.28
N GLY A 327 3.70 -0.06 -0.40
CA GLY A 327 3.87 -1.35 -1.07
C GLY A 327 3.81 -2.55 -0.12
N GLU A 328 4.39 -2.43 1.08
CA GLU A 328 4.40 -3.51 2.06
C GLU A 328 2.99 -3.80 2.59
N TYR A 329 2.23 -2.75 2.94
CA TYR A 329 0.85 -2.91 3.45
C TYR A 329 -0.06 -3.59 2.43
N LEU A 330 0.03 -3.21 1.16
CA LEU A 330 -0.75 -3.84 0.08
C LEU A 330 -0.34 -5.30 -0.14
N ARG A 331 0.95 -5.64 -0.01
CA ARG A 331 1.39 -7.04 -0.06
C ARG A 331 0.83 -7.86 1.11
N ASN A 332 0.79 -7.29 2.32
CA ASN A 332 0.23 -7.95 3.49
C ASN A 332 -1.28 -8.17 3.34
N ILE A 333 -2.01 -7.16 2.85
CA ILE A 333 -3.43 -7.29 2.52
C ILE A 333 -3.67 -8.36 1.45
N GLN A 334 -2.87 -8.37 0.37
CA GLN A 334 -3.00 -9.40 -0.67
C GLN A 334 -2.75 -10.81 -0.09
N SER A 335 -1.79 -10.96 0.81
CA SER A 335 -1.50 -12.22 1.49
C SER A 335 -2.67 -12.69 2.35
N LEU A 336 -3.30 -11.78 3.11
CA LEU A 336 -4.52 -12.06 3.86
C LEU A 336 -5.69 -12.46 2.93
N LEU A 337 -5.92 -11.71 1.85
CA LEU A 337 -7.01 -12.02 0.91
C LEU A 337 -6.82 -13.39 0.25
N ASN A 338 -5.61 -13.72 -0.19
CA ASN A 338 -5.29 -15.04 -0.75
C ASN A 338 -5.52 -16.15 0.28
N CYS A 339 -5.13 -15.92 1.54
CA CYS A 339 -5.35 -16.84 2.65
C CYS A 339 -6.85 -17.09 2.85
N LEU A 340 -7.65 -16.02 2.97
CA LEU A 340 -9.11 -16.12 3.13
C LEU A 340 -9.77 -16.81 1.92
N GLU A 341 -9.36 -16.48 0.69
CA GLU A 341 -9.91 -17.08 -0.53
C GLU A 341 -9.63 -18.58 -0.60
N THR A 342 -8.44 -19.00 -0.18
CA THR A 342 -8.07 -20.42 -0.16
C THR A 342 -8.88 -21.18 0.89
N VAL A 343 -8.97 -20.66 2.12
CA VAL A 343 -9.77 -21.29 3.19
C VAL A 343 -11.25 -21.33 2.80
N PHE A 344 -11.84 -20.18 2.48
CA PHE A 344 -13.28 -20.09 2.25
C PHE A 344 -13.67 -20.75 0.92
N GLY A 345 -12.81 -20.70 -0.09
CA GLY A 345 -12.98 -21.44 -1.33
C GLY A 345 -13.14 -22.93 -1.05
N LYS A 346 -12.18 -23.53 -0.33
CA LYS A 346 -12.21 -24.97 0.02
C LYS A 346 -13.43 -25.33 0.88
N LEU A 347 -13.72 -24.55 1.91
CA LEU A 347 -14.89 -24.81 2.76
C LEU A 347 -16.22 -24.65 2.00
N SER A 348 -16.27 -23.79 0.98
CA SER A 348 -17.46 -23.62 0.14
C SER A 348 -17.70 -24.79 -0.82
N GLU A 349 -16.69 -25.60 -1.12
CA GLU A 349 -16.78 -26.78 -1.99
C GLU A 349 -17.41 -27.99 -1.26
N LEU A 350 -17.29 -28.06 0.06
CA LEU A 350 -17.79 -29.19 0.89
C LEU A 350 -19.30 -29.33 0.85
N ASP A 351 -19.83 -30.55 0.97
CA ASP A 351 -21.28 -30.76 0.97
C ASP A 351 -21.95 -30.10 2.19
N TYR A 352 -21.32 -30.24 3.35
CA TYR A 352 -21.69 -29.56 4.59
C TYR A 352 -20.46 -29.30 5.47
N ILE A 353 -20.52 -28.24 6.27
CA ILE A 353 -19.47 -27.93 7.26
C ILE A 353 -19.46 -29.01 8.37
N GLY A 354 -18.29 -29.57 8.66
CA GLY A 354 -18.11 -30.69 9.58
C GLY A 354 -17.73 -32.01 8.90
N GLN A 355 -17.79 -32.09 7.57
CA GLN A 355 -17.22 -33.19 6.80
C GLN A 355 -15.71 -33.29 7.04
N ARG A 356 -15.21 -34.45 7.47
CA ARG A 356 -13.77 -34.74 7.63
C ARG A 356 -13.27 -35.53 6.42
N LYS A 357 -12.00 -35.37 6.04
CA LYS A 357 -11.34 -36.21 5.04
C LYS A 357 -11.40 -37.66 5.54
N GLU A 358 -11.81 -38.60 4.69
CA GLU A 358 -11.82 -40.02 5.04
C GLU A 358 -10.39 -40.49 5.33
N ASN A 359 -9.98 -40.42 6.60
CA ASN A 359 -8.87 -41.20 7.12
C ASN A 359 -9.46 -42.48 7.68
N ILE A 360 -8.97 -43.64 7.23
CA ILE A 360 -9.31 -44.96 7.77
C ILE A 360 -9.17 -44.90 9.29
N ILE A 361 -10.31 -44.87 9.98
CA ILE A 361 -10.37 -44.99 11.43
C ILE A 361 -10.17 -46.49 11.71
N VAL A 362 -8.97 -46.88 12.13
CA VAL A 362 -8.82 -48.14 12.88
C VAL A 362 -9.53 -47.89 14.20
N THR A 363 -10.81 -48.24 14.26
CA THR A 363 -11.53 -48.33 15.52
C THR A 363 -10.84 -49.41 16.35
N GLU A 364 -10.14 -49.02 17.43
CA GLU A 364 -9.91 -49.95 18.53
C GLU A 364 -11.29 -50.40 19.00
N GLN A 365 -11.68 -51.62 18.63
CA GLN A 365 -12.82 -52.28 19.23
C GLN A 365 -12.48 -52.49 20.70
N GLU A 366 -13.15 -51.77 21.58
CA GLU A 366 -13.28 -52.20 22.98
C GLU A 366 -13.92 -53.59 22.96
N ILE A 367 -13.10 -54.60 23.26
CA ILE A 367 -13.54 -55.98 23.47
C ILE A 367 -14.37 -55.97 24.75
N LYS A 368 -15.69 -55.82 24.62
CA LYS A 368 -16.61 -56.11 25.71
C LYS A 368 -16.53 -57.61 26.00
N SER A 369 -15.91 -57.97 27.13
CA SER A 369 -15.91 -59.33 27.65
C SER A 369 -17.34 -59.72 28.01
N ASN A 370 -17.93 -60.64 27.24
CA ASN A 370 -19.16 -61.33 27.62
C ASN A 370 -18.81 -62.36 28.71
N THR A 371 -19.04 -61.98 29.96
CA THR A 371 -19.19 -62.95 31.05
C THR A 371 -20.50 -62.66 31.76
N ASP A 372 -21.53 -63.37 31.34
CA ASP A 372 -22.78 -63.50 32.06
C ASP A 372 -22.80 -64.91 32.67
N PRO A 373 -22.95 -65.05 33.99
CA PRO A 373 -23.65 -66.21 34.50
C PRO A 373 -24.72 -65.85 35.55
N LYS A 374 -25.96 -66.17 35.16
CA LYS A 374 -26.97 -66.95 35.90
C LYS A 374 -27.46 -66.43 37.27
N THR A 375 -28.70 -65.92 37.22
CA THR A 375 -29.84 -66.30 38.08
C THR A 375 -29.52 -66.81 39.49
N GLY A 376 -29.68 -65.93 40.48
CA GLY A 376 -29.80 -66.24 41.90
C GLY A 376 -31.02 -65.51 42.49
N TRP A 377 -31.79 -66.23 43.29
CA TRP A 377 -33.08 -65.86 43.88
C TRP A 377 -33.09 -64.55 44.69
N SER A 378 -34.21 -63.82 44.61
CA SER A 378 -34.59 -62.77 45.56
C SER A 378 -35.32 -63.38 46.77
N VAL A 379 -34.90 -63.00 47.98
CA VAL A 379 -35.72 -63.06 49.19
C VAL A 379 -35.92 -61.61 49.59
N LEU A 380 -37.17 -61.12 49.50
CA LEU A 380 -37.62 -59.72 49.58
C LEU A 380 -37.85 -59.04 48.22
N ASP A 381 -38.78 -59.58 47.43
CA ASP A 381 -39.95 -58.84 46.90
C ASP A 381 -40.99 -59.82 46.35
#